data_AF-A0A8T3YNH7-F1
#
_entry.id   AF-A0A8T3YNH7-F1
#
_cell.length_a   1.000
_cell.length_b   1.000
_cell.length_c   1.000
_cell.angle_alpha   90.00
_cell.angle_beta   90.00
_cell.angle_gamma   90.00
#
_symmetry.space_group_name_H-M   'P 1'
#
loop_
_entity.id
_entity.type
_entity.pdbx_description
1 polymer ?
#
loop_
_entity_poly.entity_id
_entity_poly.type
_entity_poly.pdbx_seq_one_letter_code
_entity_poly.pdbx_strand_id
1 'polypeptide(L)'
;MAGFVGVLKDSLRIFLENPLLVVPKLVVAFLYSFAIVFVVKFMVDFFTSTDIAFRPIAASDYAALALALFVLVVDLAALVLDTIVNLMLPLLVVQLRDRKALDFRAAFRAVSSDLWKSFVPIGLVLAVFAALTSAWALVYVLLFGYVPDAGEPEILFLFGPWLLIALAVAFMFYMLFPVSAIERLPVGGSLRRAFTLSVSNWRGVSKALAVSVFLSGLSFAIALALNFISEEHSLVFWAAFIIVRFLTAYIATYMYVLSPVFYLDCVKGAKASGAMA
;
A
#
# COMPACT_ATOMS: atom_id res chain seq x y z
N MET A 1 21.31 -20.86 -1.72
CA MET A 1 20.41 -19.69 -1.64
C MET A 1 21.27 -18.47 -1.39
N ALA A 2 21.08 -17.39 -2.16
CA ALA A 2 21.59 -16.11 -1.71
C ALA A 2 20.83 -15.79 -0.41
N GLY A 3 21.51 -15.55 0.71
CA GLY A 3 20.80 -15.17 1.94
C GLY A 3 19.97 -13.90 1.71
N PHE A 4 19.10 -13.55 2.66
CA PHE A 4 18.28 -12.31 2.58
C PHE A 4 19.10 -11.05 2.27
N VAL A 5 20.37 -11.01 2.69
CA VAL A 5 21.34 -9.95 2.34
C VAL A 5 21.59 -9.86 0.84
N GLY A 6 21.66 -11.00 0.14
CA GLY A 6 21.77 -11.06 -1.31
C GLY A 6 20.54 -10.51 -2.02
N VAL A 7 19.34 -10.80 -1.50
CA VAL A 7 18.08 -10.23 -1.99
C VAL A 7 18.08 -8.71 -1.86
N LEU A 8 18.49 -8.18 -0.71
CA LEU A 8 18.63 -6.74 -0.50
C LEU A 8 19.63 -6.12 -1.49
N LYS A 9 20.82 -6.72 -1.63
CA LYS A 9 21.87 -6.22 -2.54
C LYS A 9 21.40 -6.22 -4.00
N ASP A 10 20.77 -7.30 -4.45
CA ASP A 10 20.25 -7.41 -5.82
C ASP A 10 19.13 -6.41 -6.07
N SER A 11 18.19 -6.24 -5.12
CA SER A 11 17.11 -5.26 -5.25
C SER A 11 17.63 -3.82 -5.27
N LEU A 12 18.62 -3.51 -4.44
CA LEU A 12 19.25 -2.19 -4.40
C LEU A 12 20.00 -1.90 -5.70
N ARG A 13 20.74 -2.89 -6.24
CA ARG A 13 21.39 -2.74 -7.55
C ARG A 13 20.39 -2.45 -8.65
N ILE A 14 19.34 -3.27 -8.77
CA ILE A 14 18.28 -3.09 -9.79
C ILE A 14 17.67 -1.68 -9.69
N PHE A 15 17.37 -1.25 -8.47
CA PHE A 15 16.78 0.06 -8.19
C PHE A 15 17.70 1.22 -8.55
N LEU A 16 18.98 1.17 -8.15
CA LEU A 16 19.96 2.24 -8.42
C LEU A 16 20.36 2.31 -9.90
N GLU A 17 20.47 1.18 -10.59
CA GLU A 17 20.78 1.14 -12.02
C GLU A 17 19.59 1.59 -12.89
N ASN A 18 18.37 1.55 -12.38
CA ASN A 18 17.15 1.83 -13.13
C ASN A 18 16.19 2.79 -12.40
N PRO A 19 16.58 4.08 -12.24
CA PRO A 19 15.78 5.08 -11.52
C PRO A 19 14.40 5.32 -12.15
N LEU A 20 14.22 4.97 -13.43
CA LEU A 20 12.92 5.09 -14.12
C LEU A 20 11.82 4.23 -13.50
N LEU A 21 12.16 3.19 -12.72
CA LEU A 21 11.18 2.39 -11.97
C LEU A 21 10.36 3.22 -10.97
N VAL A 22 10.88 4.38 -10.54
CA VAL A 22 10.24 5.29 -9.59
C VAL A 22 9.11 6.10 -10.24
N VAL A 23 9.18 6.34 -11.55
CA VAL A 23 8.30 7.28 -12.26
C VAL A 23 6.81 6.91 -12.11
N PRO A 24 6.36 5.67 -12.33
CA PRO A 24 4.94 5.34 -12.20
C PRO A 24 4.42 5.59 -10.78
N LYS A 25 5.24 5.31 -9.75
CA LYS A 25 4.85 5.50 -8.35
C LYS A 25 4.82 6.97 -7.96
N LEU A 26 5.70 7.80 -8.54
CA LEU A 26 5.63 9.25 -8.36
C LEU A 26 4.34 9.84 -8.91
N VAL A 27 3.88 9.39 -10.07
CA VAL A 27 2.60 9.83 -10.64
C VAL A 27 1.45 9.47 -9.70
N VAL A 28 1.43 8.24 -9.18
CA VAL A 28 0.42 7.82 -8.21
C VAL A 28 0.50 8.62 -6.91
N ALA A 29 1.71 8.81 -6.36
CA ALA A 29 1.91 9.58 -5.13
C ALA A 29 1.48 11.04 -5.29
N PHE A 30 1.68 11.62 -6.47
CA PHE A 30 1.21 12.96 -6.81
C PHE A 30 -0.33 13.03 -6.84
N LEU A 31 -1.00 12.07 -7.48
CA LEU A 31 -2.46 11.99 -7.53
C LEU A 31 -3.07 11.82 -6.13
N TYR A 32 -2.52 10.93 -5.30
CA TYR A 32 -2.94 10.80 -3.90
C TYR A 32 -2.70 12.07 -3.09
N SER A 33 -1.58 12.76 -3.30
CA SER A 33 -1.29 14.02 -2.61
C SER A 33 -2.31 15.10 -2.97
N PHE A 34 -2.71 15.17 -4.24
CA PHE A 34 -3.79 16.05 -4.68
C PHE A 34 -5.11 15.70 -4.00
N ALA A 35 -5.53 14.43 -4.03
CA ALA A 35 -6.76 13.96 -3.39
C ALA A 35 -6.79 14.25 -1.88
N ILE A 36 -5.69 13.98 -1.16
CA ILE A 36 -5.57 14.19 0.29
C ILE A 36 -5.85 15.66 0.66
N VAL A 37 -5.38 16.63 -0.13
CA VAL A 37 -5.64 18.06 0.15
C VAL A 37 -7.13 18.37 0.11
N PHE A 38 -7.88 17.81 -0.84
CA PHE A 38 -9.34 17.97 -0.89
C PHE A 38 -10.05 17.21 0.23
N VAL A 39 -9.58 16.00 0.58
CA VAL A 39 -10.12 15.22 1.70
C VAL A 39 -9.99 15.99 3.00
N VAL A 40 -8.81 16.55 3.29
CA VAL A 40 -8.57 17.30 4.52
C VAL A 40 -9.49 18.51 4.59
N LYS A 41 -9.61 19.28 3.51
CA LYS A 41 -10.55 20.41 3.45
C LYS A 41 -11.99 19.97 3.69
N PHE A 42 -12.44 18.92 2.99
CA PHE A 42 -13.78 18.37 3.15
C PHE A 42 -14.04 17.91 4.60
N MET A 43 -13.10 17.19 5.22
CA MET A 43 -13.23 16.73 6.60
C MET A 43 -13.31 17.91 7.57
N VAL A 44 -12.46 18.94 7.41
CA VAL A 44 -12.52 20.15 8.24
C VAL A 44 -13.87 20.83 8.08
N ASP A 45 -14.32 21.09 6.86
CA ASP A 45 -15.61 21.74 6.58
C ASP A 45 -16.78 20.92 7.15
N PHE A 46 -16.74 19.59 7.00
CA PHE A 46 -17.77 18.67 7.51
C PHE A 46 -17.80 18.61 9.05
N PHE A 47 -16.66 18.40 9.71
CA PHE A 47 -16.60 18.24 11.17
C PHE A 47 -16.71 19.55 11.94
N THR A 48 -16.32 20.68 11.35
CA THR A 48 -16.50 22.00 11.99
C THR A 48 -17.93 22.53 11.85
N SER A 49 -18.71 22.01 10.90
CA SER A 49 -20.15 22.26 10.83
C SER A 49 -20.88 21.40 11.87
N THR A 50 -20.97 21.91 13.10
CA THR A 50 -21.45 21.20 14.31
C THR A 50 -22.95 20.83 14.32
N ASP A 51 -23.64 20.80 13.19
CA ASP A 51 -25.11 20.80 13.17
C ASP A 51 -25.77 20.01 12.01
N ILE A 52 -25.04 19.08 11.39
CA ILE A 52 -25.52 18.33 10.21
C ILE A 52 -26.67 17.36 10.57
N ALA A 53 -26.74 16.87 11.80
CA ALA A 53 -27.65 15.78 12.15
C ALA A 53 -29.16 16.18 12.18
N PHE A 54 -29.49 17.47 12.25
CA PHE A 54 -30.88 17.93 12.48
C PHE A 54 -31.32 19.14 11.65
N ARG A 55 -30.52 19.60 10.67
CA ARG A 55 -30.89 20.75 9.81
C ARG A 55 -31.39 20.27 8.44
N PRO A 56 -32.41 20.91 7.85
CA PRO A 56 -32.82 20.64 6.48
C PRO A 56 -31.66 20.98 5.52
N ILE A 57 -31.43 20.08 4.54
CA ILE A 57 -30.33 20.15 3.58
C ILE A 57 -30.34 21.52 2.87
N ALA A 58 -29.31 22.32 3.10
CA ALA A 58 -29.11 23.62 2.47
C ALA A 58 -28.41 23.46 1.10
N ALA A 59 -28.48 24.48 0.25
CA ALA A 59 -27.78 24.51 -1.04
C ALA A 59 -26.25 24.29 -0.91
N SER A 60 -25.66 24.72 0.21
CA SER A 60 -24.25 24.48 0.57
C SER A 60 -23.92 23.01 0.76
N ASP A 61 -24.89 22.19 1.20
CA ASP A 61 -24.68 20.79 1.50
C ASP A 61 -24.59 19.95 0.21
N TYR A 62 -25.25 20.39 -0.87
CA TYR A 62 -25.08 19.80 -2.20
C TYR A 62 -23.69 20.04 -2.77
N ALA A 63 -23.07 21.20 -2.49
CA ALA A 63 -21.69 21.47 -2.89
C ALA A 63 -20.69 20.59 -2.11
N ALA A 64 -20.92 20.40 -0.81
CA ALA A 64 -20.13 19.48 0.01
C ALA A 64 -20.28 18.02 -0.44
N LEU A 65 -21.51 17.59 -0.76
CA LEU A 65 -21.78 16.25 -1.29
C LEU A 65 -21.13 16.04 -2.67
N ALA A 66 -21.20 17.04 -3.56
CA ALA A 66 -20.55 16.98 -4.86
C ALA A 66 -19.02 16.91 -4.72
N LEU A 67 -18.44 17.67 -3.78
CA LEU A 67 -17.01 17.57 -3.46
C LEU A 67 -16.65 16.20 -2.90
N ALA A 68 -17.44 15.64 -1.98
CA ALA A 68 -17.24 14.31 -1.43
C ALA A 68 -17.29 13.22 -2.51
N LEU A 69 -18.28 13.28 -3.41
CA LEU A 69 -18.40 12.37 -4.54
C LEU A 69 -17.20 12.49 -5.49
N PHE A 70 -16.80 13.73 -5.81
CA PHE A 70 -15.62 13.99 -6.63
C PHE A 70 -14.36 13.39 -6.01
N VAL A 71 -14.12 13.64 -4.72
CA VAL A 71 -12.99 13.11 -3.97
C VAL A 71 -13.01 11.58 -3.96
N LEU A 72 -14.17 10.96 -3.73
CA LEU A 72 -14.33 9.50 -3.78
C LEU A 72 -13.97 8.93 -5.16
N VAL A 73 -14.42 9.57 -6.25
CA VAL A 73 -14.09 9.15 -7.61
C VAL A 73 -12.60 9.28 -7.89
N VAL A 74 -11.97 10.38 -7.47
CA VAL A 74 -10.52 10.59 -7.62
C VAL A 74 -9.73 9.55 -6.84
N ASP A 75 -10.13 9.25 -5.60
CA ASP A 75 -9.45 8.27 -4.75
C ASP A 75 -9.59 6.84 -5.29
N LEU A 76 -10.78 6.48 -5.80
CA LEU A 76 -11.01 5.22 -6.51
C LEU A 76 -10.16 5.11 -7.78
N ALA A 77 -10.06 6.18 -8.56
CA ALA A 77 -9.22 6.22 -9.75
C ALA A 77 -7.73 6.07 -9.39
N ALA A 78 -7.28 6.75 -8.33
CA ALA A 78 -5.92 6.63 -7.80
C ALA A 78 -5.63 5.20 -7.32
N LEU A 79 -6.58 4.54 -6.63
CA LEU A 79 -6.46 3.15 -6.19
C LEU A 79 -6.34 2.16 -7.34
N VAL A 80 -7.15 2.34 -8.40
CA VAL A 80 -7.06 1.51 -9.61
C VAL A 80 -5.71 1.69 -10.28
N LEU A 81 -5.27 2.94 -10.47
CA LEU A 81 -3.97 3.24 -11.06
C LEU A 81 -2.82 2.68 -10.22
N ASP A 82 -2.91 2.82 -8.89
CA ASP A 82 -1.90 2.29 -7.98
C ASP A 82 -1.78 0.78 -8.09
N THR A 83 -2.93 0.10 -8.13
CA THR A 83 -2.99 -1.36 -8.29
C THR A 83 -2.35 -1.79 -9.61
N ILE A 84 -2.60 -1.07 -10.70
CA ILE A 84 -1.96 -1.33 -12.00
C ILE A 84 -0.44 -1.16 -11.89
N VAL A 85 0.03 -0.07 -11.30
CA VAL A 85 1.47 0.20 -11.11
C VAL A 85 2.13 -0.91 -10.28
N ASN A 86 1.48 -1.31 -9.18
CA ASN A 86 1.96 -2.37 -8.29
C ASN A 86 1.99 -3.75 -8.98
N LEU A 87 1.12 -4.00 -9.97
CA LEU A 87 1.13 -5.21 -10.79
C LEU A 87 2.16 -5.15 -11.94
N MET A 88 2.46 -3.96 -12.46
CA MET A 88 3.49 -3.78 -13.50
C MET A 88 4.90 -3.99 -12.94
N LEU A 89 5.16 -3.55 -11.71
CA LEU A 89 6.48 -3.57 -11.10
C LEU A 89 7.13 -4.96 -11.07
N PRO A 90 6.44 -6.06 -10.67
CA PRO A 90 6.98 -7.40 -10.78
C PRO A 90 7.42 -7.79 -12.20
N LEU A 91 6.67 -7.40 -13.22
CA LEU A 91 6.99 -7.68 -14.62
C LEU A 91 8.23 -6.90 -15.07
N LEU A 92 8.35 -5.63 -14.69
CA LEU A 92 9.52 -4.80 -15.00
C LEU A 92 10.79 -5.34 -14.33
N VAL A 93 10.68 -5.79 -13.07
CA VAL A 93 11.81 -6.42 -12.36
C VAL A 93 12.22 -7.72 -13.04
N VAL A 94 11.28 -8.52 -13.54
CA VAL A 94 11.62 -9.72 -14.34
C VAL A 94 12.36 -9.33 -15.63
N GLN A 95 11.90 -8.32 -16.37
CA GLN A 95 12.59 -7.84 -17.57
C GLN A 95 14.05 -7.45 -17.27
N LEU A 96 14.27 -6.67 -16.21
CA LEU A 96 15.61 -6.23 -15.81
C LEU A 96 16.51 -7.37 -15.36
N ARG A 97 15.95 -8.36 -14.65
CA ARG A 97 16.70 -9.55 -14.23
C ARG A 97 17.12 -10.41 -15.43
N ASP A 98 16.28 -10.45 -16.46
CA ASP A 98 16.55 -11.10 -17.74
C ASP A 98 17.46 -10.25 -18.67
N ARG A 99 18.01 -9.13 -18.16
CA ARG A 99 18.85 -8.16 -18.90
C ARG A 99 18.17 -7.55 -20.13
N LYS A 100 16.84 -7.47 -20.13
CA LYS A 100 16.06 -6.79 -21.16
C LYS A 100 15.91 -5.31 -20.83
N ALA A 101 15.76 -4.47 -21.84
CA ALA A 101 15.42 -3.06 -21.65
C ALA A 101 14.03 -2.93 -21.01
N LEU A 102 13.82 -1.85 -20.23
CA LEU A 102 12.54 -1.56 -19.61
C LEU A 102 11.47 -1.27 -20.66
N ASP A 103 10.42 -2.08 -20.68
CA ASP A 103 9.25 -1.86 -21.51
C ASP A 103 7.99 -1.73 -20.64
N PHE A 104 7.70 -0.48 -20.26
CA PHE A 104 6.49 -0.11 -19.53
C PHE A 104 5.22 -0.38 -20.32
N ARG A 105 5.25 -0.29 -21.66
CA ARG A 105 4.06 -0.53 -22.49
C ARG A 105 3.72 -2.01 -22.51
N ALA A 106 4.72 -2.87 -22.63
CA ALA A 106 4.52 -4.32 -22.54
C ALA A 106 4.02 -4.72 -21.15
N ALA A 107 4.60 -4.18 -20.07
CA ALA A 107 4.14 -4.44 -18.71
C ALA A 107 2.69 -3.97 -18.49
N PHE A 108 2.34 -2.77 -18.95
CA PHE A 108 0.98 -2.24 -18.86
C PHE A 108 -0.02 -3.07 -19.67
N ARG A 109 0.32 -3.46 -20.91
CA ARG A 109 -0.52 -4.32 -21.74
C ARG A 109 -0.75 -5.68 -21.10
N ALA A 110 0.30 -6.26 -20.52
CA ALA A 110 0.25 -7.52 -19.81
C ALA A 110 -0.69 -7.48 -18.59
N VAL A 111 -0.67 -6.39 -17.83
CA VAL A 111 -1.55 -6.21 -16.65
C VAL A 111 -2.97 -5.88 -17.08
N SER A 112 -3.16 -5.01 -18.07
CA SER A 112 -4.50 -4.58 -18.52
C SER A 112 -5.28 -5.70 -19.22
N SER A 113 -4.64 -6.61 -19.94
CA SER A 113 -5.32 -7.72 -20.63
C SER A 113 -5.98 -8.71 -19.67
N ASP A 114 -5.46 -8.85 -18.46
CA ASP A 114 -5.91 -9.81 -17.45
C ASP A 114 -6.24 -9.13 -16.11
N LEU A 115 -6.58 -7.83 -16.14
CA LEU A 115 -6.69 -6.99 -14.95
C LEU A 115 -7.58 -7.63 -13.88
N TRP A 116 -8.73 -8.19 -14.30
CA TRP A 116 -9.69 -8.83 -13.40
C TRP A 116 -9.08 -9.98 -12.58
N LYS A 117 -8.23 -10.82 -13.18
CA LYS A 117 -7.60 -11.95 -12.49
C LYS A 117 -6.66 -11.51 -11.38
N SER A 118 -6.06 -10.34 -11.53
CA SER A 118 -5.19 -9.75 -10.51
C SER A 118 -5.95 -8.86 -9.52
N PHE A 119 -6.99 -8.15 -9.98
CA PHE A 119 -7.75 -7.19 -9.16
C PHE A 119 -8.67 -7.89 -8.15
N VAL A 120 -9.35 -8.97 -8.55
CA VAL A 120 -10.27 -9.71 -7.66
C VAL A 120 -9.60 -10.27 -6.41
N PRO A 121 -8.45 -10.98 -6.47
CA PRO A 121 -7.83 -11.51 -5.26
C PRO A 121 -7.33 -10.39 -4.33
N ILE A 122 -6.84 -9.27 -4.89
CA ILE A 122 -6.46 -8.07 -4.13
C ILE A 122 -7.70 -7.50 -3.43
N GLY A 123 -8.78 -7.26 -4.18
CA GLY A 123 -10.04 -6.73 -3.66
C GLY A 123 -10.65 -7.63 -2.58
N LEU A 124 -10.58 -8.96 -2.76
CA LEU A 124 -11.06 -9.92 -1.76
C LEU A 124 -10.25 -9.82 -0.46
N VAL A 125 -8.92 -9.73 -0.54
CA VAL A 125 -8.08 -9.53 0.64
C VAL A 125 -8.44 -8.22 1.33
N LEU A 126 -8.54 -7.11 0.59
CA LEU A 126 -8.96 -5.83 1.15
C LEU A 126 -10.34 -5.91 1.82
N ALA A 127 -11.32 -6.57 1.20
CA ALA A 127 -12.66 -6.74 1.75
C ALA A 127 -12.67 -7.58 3.04
N VAL A 128 -11.92 -8.69 3.07
CA VAL A 128 -11.77 -9.53 4.28
C VAL A 128 -11.14 -8.73 5.41
N PHE A 129 -10.07 -7.99 5.12
CA PHE A 129 -9.42 -7.17 6.15
C PHE A 129 -10.28 -6.00 6.62
N ALA A 130 -11.00 -5.34 5.72
CA ALA A 130 -11.97 -4.32 6.10
C ALA A 130 -13.05 -4.91 7.02
N ALA A 131 -13.60 -6.08 6.68
CA ALA A 131 -14.58 -6.78 7.52
C ALA A 131 -14.02 -7.14 8.90
N LEU A 132 -12.77 -7.64 8.96
CA LEU A 132 -12.10 -7.95 10.23
C LEU A 132 -11.86 -6.68 11.08
N THR A 133 -11.41 -5.60 10.45
CA THR A 133 -11.22 -4.30 11.12
C THR A 133 -12.55 -3.73 11.63
N SER A 134 -13.62 -3.81 10.83
CA SER A 134 -14.96 -3.39 11.26
C SER A 134 -15.51 -4.26 12.38
N ALA A 135 -15.32 -5.58 12.32
CA ALA A 135 -15.71 -6.49 13.40
C ALA A 135 -14.95 -6.19 14.69
N TRP A 136 -13.64 -5.92 14.60
CA TRP A 136 -12.82 -5.51 15.75
C TRP A 136 -13.32 -4.19 16.36
N ALA A 137 -13.60 -3.18 15.52
CA ALA A 137 -14.14 -1.90 15.96
C ALA A 137 -15.52 -2.07 16.62
N LEU A 138 -16.37 -2.93 16.09
CA LEU A 138 -17.68 -3.25 16.69
C LEU A 138 -17.53 -3.90 18.06
N VAL A 139 -16.64 -4.90 18.19
CA VAL A 139 -16.34 -5.55 19.47
C VAL A 139 -15.84 -4.52 20.49
N TYR A 140 -14.97 -3.59 20.07
CA TYR A 140 -14.51 -2.50 20.93
C TYR A 140 -15.67 -1.62 21.42
N VAL A 141 -16.55 -1.17 20.51
CA VAL A 141 -17.72 -0.36 20.88
C VAL A 141 -18.66 -1.12 21.83
N LEU A 142 -18.86 -2.42 21.61
CA LEU A 142 -19.74 -3.24 22.46
C LEU A 142 -19.16 -3.48 23.86
N LEU A 143 -17.85 -3.67 23.98
CA LEU A 143 -17.19 -3.95 25.26
C LEU A 143 -16.90 -2.70 26.09
N PHE A 144 -16.56 -1.58 25.43
CA PHE A 144 -16.06 -0.37 26.11
C PHE A 144 -16.93 0.87 25.86
N GLY A 145 -17.72 0.92 24.80
CA GLY A 145 -18.56 2.09 24.46
C GLY A 145 -19.75 2.32 25.40
N TYR A 146 -20.06 1.35 26.27
CA TYR A 146 -21.18 1.41 27.22
C TYR A 146 -20.75 1.42 28.70
N VAL A 147 -19.45 1.45 29.00
CA VAL A 147 -18.95 1.47 30.38
C VAL A 147 -18.28 2.83 30.64
N PRO A 148 -18.97 3.78 31.29
CA PRO A 148 -18.47 5.15 31.50
C PRO A 148 -17.15 5.23 32.28
N ASP A 149 -16.80 4.17 33.02
CA ASP A 149 -15.62 4.09 33.90
C ASP A 149 -14.64 2.97 33.51
N ALA A 150 -14.79 2.36 32.32
CA ALA A 150 -13.73 1.49 31.81
C ALA A 150 -12.53 2.38 31.50
N GLY A 151 -11.47 2.26 32.31
CA GLY A 151 -10.25 3.06 32.18
C GLY A 151 -9.67 3.10 30.76
N GLU A 152 -8.73 4.01 30.53
CA GLU A 152 -8.17 4.31 29.21
C GLU A 152 -8.02 3.05 28.34
N PRO A 153 -8.59 3.05 27.12
CA PRO A 153 -8.62 1.85 26.30
C PRO A 153 -7.21 1.29 26.15
N GLU A 154 -7.03 0.04 26.58
CA GLU A 154 -5.72 -0.62 26.54
C GLU A 154 -5.13 -0.50 25.15
N ILE A 155 -3.87 -0.07 25.08
CA ILE A 155 -3.09 0.15 23.85
C ILE A 155 -3.31 -0.98 22.83
N LEU A 156 -3.44 -2.23 23.27
CA LEU A 156 -3.73 -3.40 22.44
C LEU A 156 -4.99 -3.27 21.56
N PHE A 157 -6.07 -2.63 22.02
CA PHE A 157 -7.31 -2.45 21.25
C PHE A 157 -7.16 -1.44 20.12
N LEU A 158 -6.36 -0.40 20.33
CA LEU A 158 -6.04 0.62 19.32
C LEU A 158 -5.08 0.06 18.26
N PHE A 159 -4.11 -0.76 18.66
CA PHE A 159 -3.09 -1.30 17.76
C PHE A 159 -3.52 -2.57 16.99
N GLY A 160 -4.52 -3.33 17.47
CA GLY A 160 -5.01 -4.56 16.82
C GLY A 160 -5.41 -4.37 15.34
N PRO A 161 -6.28 -3.40 15.00
CA PRO A 161 -6.66 -3.13 13.61
C PRO A 161 -5.48 -2.73 12.74
N TRP A 162 -4.57 -1.91 13.27
CA TRP A 162 -3.36 -1.49 12.56
C TRP A 162 -2.44 -2.67 12.25
N LEU A 163 -2.28 -3.61 13.18
CA LEU A 163 -1.51 -4.82 12.95
C LEU A 163 -2.13 -5.69 11.85
N LEU A 164 -3.46 -5.86 11.86
CA LEU A 164 -4.17 -6.59 10.82
C LEU A 164 -3.97 -5.95 9.44
N ILE A 165 -4.13 -4.62 9.35
CA ILE A 165 -3.88 -3.88 8.11
C ILE A 165 -2.44 -4.03 7.66
N ALA A 166 -1.47 -3.91 8.56
CA ALA A 166 -0.05 -4.06 8.23
C ALA A 166 0.26 -5.46 7.68
N LEU A 167 -0.32 -6.51 8.28
CA LEU A 167 -0.19 -7.88 7.81
C LEU A 167 -0.87 -8.09 6.44
N ALA A 168 -2.04 -7.48 6.22
CA ALA A 168 -2.74 -7.50 4.94
C ALA A 168 -1.88 -6.93 3.82
N VAL A 169 -1.37 -5.72 4.06
CA VAL A 169 -0.54 -4.98 3.10
C VAL A 169 0.73 -5.77 2.84
N ALA A 170 1.38 -6.30 3.87
CA ALA A 170 2.57 -7.13 3.72
C ALA A 170 2.31 -8.38 2.86
N PHE A 171 1.23 -9.11 3.14
CA PHE A 171 0.86 -10.29 2.38
C PHE A 171 0.56 -9.95 0.92
N MET A 172 -0.23 -8.89 0.69
CA MET A 172 -0.53 -8.42 -0.65
C MET A 172 0.74 -8.07 -1.40
N PHE A 173 1.57 -7.23 -0.78
CA PHE A 173 2.75 -6.63 -1.37
C PHE A 173 3.85 -7.64 -1.70
N TYR A 174 4.21 -8.50 -0.76
CA TYR A 174 5.34 -9.41 -0.89
C TYR A 174 5.00 -10.72 -1.59
N MET A 175 3.72 -11.10 -1.63
CA MET A 175 3.31 -12.39 -2.19
C MET A 175 2.24 -12.24 -3.24
N LEU A 176 1.09 -11.65 -2.91
CA LEU A 176 -0.06 -11.68 -3.80
C LEU A 176 0.15 -10.91 -5.11
N PHE A 177 0.73 -9.71 -5.04
CA PHE A 177 1.04 -8.89 -6.22
C PHE A 177 2.02 -9.60 -7.16
N PRO A 178 3.20 -10.06 -6.72
CA PRO A 178 4.11 -10.84 -7.55
C PRO A 178 3.48 -12.11 -8.15
N VAL A 179 2.76 -12.90 -7.35
CA VAL A 179 2.09 -14.13 -7.83
C VAL A 179 1.06 -13.80 -8.90
N SER A 180 0.21 -12.80 -8.64
CA SER A 180 -0.87 -12.43 -9.55
C SER A 180 -0.34 -11.83 -10.86
N ALA A 181 0.76 -11.10 -10.81
CA ALA A 181 1.38 -10.49 -11.98
C ALA A 181 2.20 -11.51 -12.81
N ILE A 182 3.02 -12.33 -12.15
CA ILE A 182 3.99 -13.22 -12.81
C ILE A 182 3.37 -14.56 -13.19
N GLU A 183 2.66 -15.22 -12.26
CA GLU A 183 2.11 -16.56 -12.50
C GLU A 183 0.74 -16.53 -13.20
N ARG A 184 0.02 -15.39 -13.16
CA ARG A 184 -1.30 -15.17 -13.77
C ARG A 184 -2.33 -16.27 -13.49
N LEU A 185 -2.29 -16.82 -12.28
CA LEU A 185 -3.20 -17.89 -11.86
C LEU A 185 -4.63 -17.34 -11.67
N PRO A 186 -5.66 -18.21 -11.72
CA PRO A 186 -7.00 -17.86 -11.28
C PRO A 186 -7.02 -17.41 -9.81
N VAL A 187 -8.02 -16.63 -9.40
CA VAL A 187 -8.14 -16.01 -8.07
C VAL A 187 -7.79 -16.95 -6.92
N GLY A 188 -8.44 -18.12 -6.84
CA GLY A 188 -8.19 -19.11 -5.78
C GLY A 188 -6.79 -19.73 -5.86
N GLY A 189 -6.25 -19.90 -7.07
CA GLY A 189 -4.88 -20.36 -7.30
C GLY A 189 -3.85 -19.34 -6.82
N SER A 190 -4.03 -18.06 -7.15
CA SER A 190 -3.15 -16.96 -6.72
C SER A 190 -3.11 -16.83 -5.20
N LEU A 191 -4.27 -16.87 -4.54
CA LEU A 191 -4.36 -16.79 -3.07
C LEU A 191 -3.69 -17.99 -2.39
N ARG A 192 -4.03 -19.21 -2.83
CA ARG A 192 -3.42 -20.43 -2.27
C ARG A 192 -1.91 -20.42 -2.46
N ARG A 193 -1.44 -20.07 -3.65
CA ARG A 193 -0.02 -20.01 -3.99
C ARG A 193 0.73 -18.98 -3.15
N ALA A 194 0.20 -17.76 -3.06
CA ALA A 194 0.75 -16.69 -2.23
C ALA A 194 0.80 -17.10 -0.75
N PHE A 195 -0.25 -17.74 -0.24
CA PHE A 195 -0.29 -18.22 1.14
C PHE A 195 0.74 -19.32 1.41
N THR A 196 0.79 -20.35 0.56
CA THR A 196 1.78 -21.43 0.69
C THR A 196 3.20 -20.89 0.68
N LEU A 197 3.53 -19.99 -0.25
CA LEU A 197 4.84 -19.34 -0.32
C LEU A 197 5.17 -18.51 0.91
N SER A 198 4.18 -17.78 1.45
CA SER A 198 4.34 -16.98 2.65
C SER A 198 4.66 -17.84 3.87
N VAL A 199 3.93 -18.94 4.06
CA VAL A 199 4.11 -19.85 5.19
C VAL A 199 5.44 -20.61 5.07
N SER A 200 5.77 -21.14 3.89
CA SER A 200 7.01 -21.88 3.68
C SER A 200 8.26 -21.01 3.84
N ASN A 201 8.14 -19.70 3.63
CA ASN A 201 9.25 -18.74 3.70
C ASN A 201 9.06 -17.69 4.81
N TRP A 202 8.34 -18.04 5.90
CA TRP A 202 7.93 -17.08 6.93
C TRP A 202 9.09 -16.22 7.46
N ARG A 203 10.28 -16.80 7.68
CA ARG A 203 11.47 -16.05 8.15
C ARG A 203 11.92 -14.98 7.17
N GLY A 204 11.86 -15.27 5.87
CA GLY A 204 12.19 -14.30 4.82
C GLY A 204 11.14 -13.19 4.77
N VAL A 205 9.87 -13.57 4.84
CA VAL A 205 8.74 -12.63 4.84
C VAL A 205 8.81 -11.71 6.06
N SER A 206 9.07 -12.24 7.25
CA SER A 206 9.23 -11.43 8.47
C SER A 206 10.39 -10.44 8.37
N LYS A 207 11.52 -10.82 7.75
CA LYS A 207 12.64 -9.91 7.52
C LYS A 207 12.29 -8.81 6.51
N ALA A 208 11.62 -9.18 5.41
CA ALA A 208 11.14 -8.23 4.41
C ALA A 208 10.14 -7.23 5.03
N LEU A 209 9.21 -7.74 5.85
CA LEU A 209 8.27 -6.94 6.62
C LEU A 209 8.99 -5.99 7.59
N ALA A 210 9.98 -6.47 8.35
CA ALA A 210 10.75 -5.63 9.26
C ALA A 210 11.46 -4.48 8.52
N VAL A 211 12.01 -4.75 7.33
CA VAL A 211 12.58 -3.69 6.46
C VAL A 211 11.48 -2.70 6.02
N SER A 212 10.32 -3.18 5.60
CA SER A 212 9.19 -2.31 5.24
C SER A 212 8.73 -1.42 6.40
N VAL A 213 8.58 -2.01 7.59
CA VAL A 213 8.18 -1.29 8.81
C VAL A 213 9.24 -0.25 9.17
N PHE A 214 10.53 -0.61 9.12
CA PHE A 214 11.62 0.31 9.38
C PHE A 214 11.62 1.49 8.39
N LEU A 215 11.50 1.22 7.09
CA LEU A 215 11.46 2.26 6.05
C LEU A 215 10.22 3.16 6.16
N SER A 216 9.06 2.57 6.49
CA SER A 216 7.83 3.32 6.73
C SER A 216 7.94 4.18 7.98
N GLY A 217 8.53 3.65 9.05
CA GLY A 217 8.81 4.39 10.28
C GLY A 217 9.79 5.54 10.06
N LEU A 218 10.82 5.34 9.25
CA LEU A 218 11.74 6.41 8.84
C LEU A 218 11.00 7.50 8.05
N SER A 219 10.16 7.11 7.09
CA SER A 219 9.33 8.05 6.35
C SER A 219 8.40 8.85 7.27
N PHE A 220 7.80 8.19 8.27
CA PHE A 220 6.95 8.84 9.26
C PHE A 220 7.75 9.82 10.13
N ALA A 221 8.93 9.42 10.62
CA ALA A 221 9.80 10.28 11.43
C ALA A 221 10.25 11.54 10.66
N ILE A 222 10.58 11.40 9.37
CA ILE A 222 10.92 12.53 8.50
C ILE A 222 9.73 13.47 8.34
N ALA A 223 8.53 12.94 8.07
CA ALA A 223 7.32 13.75 7.96
C ALA A 223 6.99 14.50 9.27
N LEU A 224 7.13 13.83 10.41
CA LEU A 224 6.93 14.41 11.74
C LEU A 224 7.94 15.54 12.02
N ALA A 225 9.23 15.30 11.76
CA ALA A 225 10.28 16.29 11.98
C ALA A 225 10.02 17.59 11.20
N LEU A 226 9.50 17.49 9.97
CA LEU A 226 9.17 18.68 9.19
C LEU A 226 7.99 19.48 9.73
N ASN A 227 6.99 18.81 10.30
CA ASN A 227 5.84 19.49 10.92
C ASN A 227 6.32 20.41 12.06
N PHE A 228 7.34 19.99 12.82
CA PHE A 228 7.91 20.82 13.90
C PHE A 228 8.77 22.01 13.43
N ILE A 229 9.19 22.05 12.16
CA ILE A 229 10.15 23.04 11.67
C ILE A 229 9.47 24.19 10.91
N SER A 230 8.21 24.03 10.47
CA SER A 230 7.60 24.95 9.52
C SER A 230 6.16 25.31 9.86
N GLU A 231 5.86 26.61 9.90
CA GLU A 231 4.49 27.12 9.98
C GLU A 231 3.68 26.70 8.73
N GLU A 232 2.45 26.22 8.95
CA GLU A 232 1.54 25.55 7.98
C GLU A 232 1.25 26.34 6.69
N HIS A 233 1.64 27.61 6.61
CA HIS A 233 1.35 28.50 5.47
C HIS A 233 2.59 29.07 4.77
N SER A 234 3.79 28.68 5.17
CA SER A 234 5.02 29.18 4.54
C SER A 234 5.33 28.47 3.21
N LEU A 235 6.01 29.17 2.28
CA LEU A 235 6.56 28.52 1.07
C LEU A 235 7.53 27.39 1.42
N VAL A 236 8.21 27.51 2.55
CA VAL A 236 9.13 26.51 3.09
C VAL A 236 8.38 25.23 3.46
N PHE A 237 7.20 25.33 4.07
CA PHE A 237 6.33 24.19 4.38
C PHE A 237 5.96 23.41 3.12
N TRP A 238 5.48 24.10 2.08
CA TRP A 238 5.10 23.47 0.82
C TRP A 238 6.27 22.80 0.11
N ALA A 239 7.44 23.46 0.09
CA ALA A 239 8.65 22.88 -0.48
C ALA A 239 9.07 21.60 0.29
N ALA A 240 9.05 21.66 1.63
CA ALA A 240 9.43 20.55 2.48
C ALA A 240 8.43 19.37 2.37
N PHE A 241 7.12 19.66 2.32
CA PHE A 241 6.07 18.67 2.10
C PHE A 241 6.26 17.93 0.78
N ILE A 242 6.52 18.67 -0.31
CA ILE A 242 6.77 18.10 -1.63
C ILE A 242 8.01 17.19 -1.57
N ILE A 243 9.14 17.69 -1.04
CA ILE A 243 10.38 16.92 -0.93
C ILE A 243 10.14 15.61 -0.18
N VAL A 244 9.43 15.64 0.95
CA VAL A 244 9.14 14.42 1.71
C VAL A 244 8.23 13.47 0.97
N ARG A 245 7.20 13.96 0.28
CA ARG A 245 6.35 13.08 -0.56
C ARG A 245 7.16 12.39 -1.64
N PHE A 246 8.09 13.10 -2.29
CA PHE A 246 9.01 12.51 -3.26
C PHE A 246 9.95 11.49 -2.61
N LEU A 247 10.51 11.80 -1.45
CA LEU A 247 11.40 10.89 -0.73
C LEU A 247 10.67 9.62 -0.25
N THR A 248 9.47 9.77 0.30
CA THR A 248 8.59 8.65 0.68
C THR A 248 8.26 7.79 -0.52
N ALA A 249 7.90 8.39 -1.66
CA ALA A 249 7.62 7.65 -2.88
C ALA A 249 8.87 6.93 -3.43
N TYR A 250 10.05 7.55 -3.31
CA TYR A 250 11.32 6.93 -3.68
C TYR A 250 11.64 5.71 -2.80
N ILE A 251 11.55 5.85 -1.47
CA ILE A 251 11.72 4.76 -0.50
C ILE A 251 10.69 3.67 -0.74
N ALA A 252 9.43 4.03 -0.98
CA ALA A 252 8.37 3.08 -1.28
C ALA A 252 8.70 2.30 -2.56
N THR A 253 9.15 2.98 -3.62
CA THR A 253 9.59 2.33 -4.88
C THR A 253 10.66 1.28 -4.64
N TYR A 254 11.63 1.54 -3.76
CA TYR A 254 12.60 0.51 -3.39
C TYR A 254 11.94 -0.73 -2.79
N MET A 255 10.94 -0.56 -1.91
CA MET A 255 10.15 -1.70 -1.40
C MET A 255 9.48 -2.46 -2.55
N TYR A 256 8.95 -1.76 -3.56
CA TYR A 256 8.31 -2.36 -4.72
C TYR A 256 9.26 -3.13 -5.63
N VAL A 257 10.56 -2.82 -5.61
CA VAL A 257 11.60 -3.63 -6.28
C VAL A 257 12.02 -4.80 -5.41
N LEU A 258 12.15 -4.58 -4.09
CA LEU A 258 12.49 -5.63 -3.14
C LEU A 258 11.50 -6.79 -3.15
N SER A 259 10.20 -6.50 -3.19
CA SER A 259 9.14 -7.51 -3.20
C SER A 259 9.27 -8.57 -4.31
N PRO A 260 9.29 -8.22 -5.60
CA PRO A 260 9.41 -9.20 -6.68
C PRO A 260 10.78 -9.90 -6.70
N VAL A 261 11.87 -9.22 -6.32
CA VAL A 261 13.18 -9.88 -6.17
C VAL A 261 13.13 -10.96 -5.09
N PHE A 262 12.52 -10.64 -3.94
CA PHE A 262 12.31 -11.57 -2.84
C PHE A 262 11.42 -12.75 -3.25
N TYR A 263 10.27 -12.48 -3.88
CA TYR A 263 9.36 -13.51 -4.37
C TYR A 263 10.06 -14.48 -5.34
N LEU A 264 10.83 -13.97 -6.30
CA LEU A 264 11.53 -14.81 -7.26
C LEU A 264 12.61 -15.69 -6.59
N ASP A 265 13.22 -15.23 -5.50
CA ASP A 265 14.14 -16.06 -4.71
C ASP A 265 13.40 -17.15 -3.94
N CYS A 266 12.25 -16.84 -3.33
CA CYS A 266 11.37 -17.82 -2.69
C CYS A 266 10.93 -18.93 -3.66
N VAL A 267 10.54 -18.58 -4.90
CA VAL A 267 10.15 -19.55 -5.93
C VAL A 267 11.33 -20.43 -6.32
N LYS A 268 12.53 -19.85 -6.53
CA LYS A 268 13.74 -20.64 -6.81
C LYS A 268 14.07 -21.61 -5.68
N GLY A 269 13.97 -21.14 -4.44
CA GLY A 269 14.17 -21.96 -3.24
C GLY A 269 13.21 -23.13 -3.15
N ALA A 270 11.92 -22.88 -3.36
CA ALA A 270 10.88 -23.90 -3.27
C ALA A 270 10.94 -24.93 -4.43
N LYS A 271 11.39 -24.53 -5.62
CA LYS A 271 11.69 -25.47 -6.71
C LYS A 271 12.87 -26.38 -6.35
N ALA A 272 13.93 -25.82 -5.76
CA ALA A 272 15.11 -26.58 -5.38
C ALA A 272 14.85 -27.59 -4.24
N SER A 273 13.86 -27.32 -3.37
CA SER A 273 13.50 -28.22 -2.26
C SER A 273 12.42 -29.26 -2.62
N GLY A 274 11.93 -29.29 -3.86
CA GLY A 274 10.83 -30.18 -4.26
C GLY A 274 9.47 -29.81 -3.67
N ALA A 275 9.36 -28.70 -2.95
CA ALA A 275 8.11 -28.21 -2.36
C ALA A 275 7.12 -27.64 -3.40
N MET A 276 7.51 -27.62 -4.68
CA MET A 276 6.71 -27.15 -5.82
C MET A 276 6.40 -28.25 -6.86
N ALA A 277 6.43 -29.52 -6.45
CA ALA A 277 5.92 -30.62 -7.28
C ALA A 277 4.38 -30.58 -7.36
#